data_AF-A0AAW9PXF7-F1
#
_entry.id   AF-A0AAW9PXF7-F1
#
_cell.length_a   1.000
_cell.length_b   1.000
_cell.length_c   1.000
_cell.angle_alpha   90.00
_cell.angle_beta   90.00
_cell.angle_gamma   90.00
#
_symmetry.space_group_name_H-M   'P 1'
#
loop_
_entity.id
_entity.type
_entity.pdbx_description
1 polymer ?
#
loop_
_entity_poly.entity_id
_entity_poly.type
_entity_poly.pdbx_seq_one_letter_code
_entity_poly.pdbx_strand_id
1 'polypeptide(L)'
;TYNFGGFFSTLNFSNTLLYQRFDVEGRPNINDGRNSFTYYTPVVGIPEISAPNIKNRSFSITADVDIPKNGAEGVLVTQGGRFAGWSFYLKDSKPTFVYNFLNSTRTTIQASEPVASGKSKIRFDFTSDGSAIGAGGTGKLFINDKQVAEGHIDKTVAARFGIDDTFDIGRDTGTPVADTYQVPFKFSGELQQVKVDLL
;
A
#
# COMPACT_ATOMS: atom_id res chain seq x y z
N THR A 1 -38.72 10.56 48.91
CA THR A 1 -38.65 10.40 47.44
C THR A 1 -37.21 10.08 47.07
N TYR A 2 -36.94 8.84 46.66
CA TYR A 2 -35.60 8.37 46.30
C TYR A 2 -35.19 8.95 44.94
N ASN A 3 -34.02 9.58 44.89
CA ASN A 3 -33.43 10.12 43.66
C ASN A 3 -32.44 9.08 43.11
N PHE A 4 -32.77 8.46 41.97
CA PHE A 4 -31.86 7.58 41.22
C PHE A 4 -30.99 8.46 40.31
N GLY A 5 -29.79 8.79 40.78
CA GLY A 5 -28.73 9.37 39.95
C GLY A 5 -28.04 8.27 39.14
N GLY A 6 -28.53 7.99 37.93
CA GLY A 6 -27.91 7.08 36.99
C GLY A 6 -26.57 7.63 36.49
N PHE A 7 -25.49 6.93 36.84
CA PHE A 7 -24.18 7.10 36.21
C PHE A 7 -24.25 6.60 34.77
N PHE A 8 -24.41 7.50 33.81
CA PHE A 8 -23.97 7.24 32.44
C PHE A 8 -22.53 7.73 32.31
N SER A 9 -21.57 6.83 32.58
CA SER A 9 -20.21 7.02 32.07
C SER A 9 -20.27 6.81 30.56
N THR A 10 -20.24 7.89 29.80
CA THR A 10 -19.86 7.80 28.39
C THR A 10 -18.44 7.24 28.36
N LEU A 11 -18.28 6.01 27.87
CA LEU A 11 -16.95 5.51 27.53
C LEU A 11 -16.42 6.43 26.42
N ASN A 12 -15.56 7.38 26.78
CA ASN A 12 -14.70 8.06 25.83
C ASN A 12 -13.72 7.01 25.29
N PHE A 13 -14.11 6.33 24.20
CA PHE A 13 -13.17 5.60 23.37
C PHE A 13 -12.25 6.63 22.74
N SER A 14 -11.14 6.93 23.41
CA SER A 14 -10.09 7.72 22.78
C SER A 14 -9.55 6.94 21.58
N ASN A 15 -9.24 7.66 20.49
CA ASN A 15 -8.66 7.06 19.29
C ASN A 15 -7.39 6.23 19.60
N THR A 16 -6.69 6.53 20.69
CA THR A 16 -5.52 5.80 21.19
C THR A 16 -5.85 4.39 21.67
N LEU A 17 -6.97 4.18 22.37
CA LEU A 17 -7.38 2.85 22.86
C LEU A 17 -7.94 1.97 21.73
N LEU A 18 -8.57 2.58 20.73
CA LEU A 18 -8.98 1.88 19.50
C LEU A 18 -7.77 1.46 18.67
N TYR A 19 -6.78 2.36 18.52
CA TYR A 19 -5.51 2.03 17.87
C TYR A 19 -4.85 0.79 18.50
N GLN A 20 -4.63 0.78 19.82
CA GLN A 20 -3.99 -0.35 20.51
C GLN A 20 -4.66 -1.72 20.30
N ARG A 21 -5.98 -1.77 20.04
CA ARG A 21 -6.70 -3.04 19.81
C ARG A 21 -6.48 -3.60 18.40
N PHE A 22 -6.35 -2.73 17.42
CA PHE A 22 -6.12 -3.09 16.02
C PHE A 22 -4.64 -3.08 15.64
N ASP A 23 -3.82 -2.44 16.46
CA ASP A 23 -2.39 -2.45 16.34
C ASP A 23 -1.83 -3.84 16.66
N VAL A 24 -0.88 -4.24 15.84
CA VAL A 24 -0.14 -5.50 15.97
C VAL A 24 1.24 -5.27 16.59
N GLU A 25 1.64 -4.01 16.79
CA GLU A 25 2.86 -3.62 17.49
C GLU A 25 2.90 -4.25 18.89
N GLY A 26 4.01 -4.95 19.21
CA GLY A 26 4.19 -5.68 20.46
C GLY A 26 3.67 -7.13 20.48
N ARG A 27 3.02 -7.62 19.41
CA ARG A 27 2.79 -9.06 19.22
C ARG A 27 4.04 -9.69 18.59
N PRO A 28 4.40 -10.94 18.93
CA PRO A 28 5.51 -11.63 18.25
C PRO A 28 5.34 -11.57 16.73
N ASN A 29 6.32 -10.96 16.04
CA ASN A 29 6.27 -10.78 14.60
C ASN A 29 7.53 -11.35 13.96
N ILE A 30 7.34 -12.20 12.95
CA ILE A 30 8.44 -12.83 12.19
C ILE A 30 9.33 -11.80 11.46
N ASN A 31 8.84 -10.59 11.28
CA ASN A 31 9.51 -9.49 10.60
C ASN A 31 10.21 -8.51 11.57
N ASP A 32 10.22 -8.78 12.88
CA ASP A 32 10.86 -7.88 13.86
C ASP A 32 12.33 -7.60 13.52
N GLY A 33 12.68 -6.32 13.44
CA GLY A 33 14.02 -5.85 13.07
C GLY A 33 14.36 -5.89 11.57
N ARG A 34 13.48 -6.40 10.70
CA ARG A 34 13.68 -6.40 9.25
C ARG A 34 13.12 -5.13 8.59
N ASN A 35 13.99 -4.42 7.87
CA ASN A 35 13.61 -3.21 7.11
C ASN A 35 13.64 -3.40 5.59
N SER A 36 13.96 -4.60 5.09
CA SER A 36 14.06 -4.84 3.64
C SER A 36 13.50 -6.21 3.27
N PHE A 37 12.63 -6.23 2.26
CA PHE A 37 11.89 -7.41 1.82
C PHE A 37 11.95 -7.51 0.30
N THR A 38 12.48 -8.62 -0.23
CA THR A 38 12.58 -8.85 -1.68
C THR A 38 11.79 -10.08 -2.09
N TYR A 39 10.96 -9.93 -3.12
CA TYR A 39 10.10 -10.96 -3.69
C TYR A 39 10.48 -11.19 -5.15
N TYR A 40 10.99 -12.38 -5.50
CA TYR A 40 11.52 -12.71 -6.85
C TYR A 40 10.53 -13.42 -7.77
N THR A 41 9.36 -13.81 -7.26
CA THR A 41 8.31 -14.46 -8.05
C THR A 41 6.97 -13.85 -7.68
N PRO A 42 5.96 -13.92 -8.55
CA PRO A 42 4.60 -13.61 -8.14
C PRO A 42 4.19 -14.52 -6.97
N VAL A 43 3.92 -13.92 -5.83
CA VAL A 43 3.43 -14.58 -4.61
C VAL A 43 2.14 -13.87 -4.22
N VAL A 44 1.13 -14.62 -3.81
CA VAL A 44 -0.17 -14.08 -3.41
C VAL A 44 -0.65 -14.67 -2.11
N GLY A 45 -1.58 -14.00 -1.46
CA GLY A 45 -2.19 -14.46 -0.23
C GLY A 45 -1.29 -14.29 0.99
N ILE A 46 -0.28 -13.41 0.94
CA ILE A 46 0.55 -13.15 2.12
C ILE A 46 -0.32 -12.42 3.15
N PRO A 47 -0.54 -12.98 4.35
CA PRO A 47 -1.34 -12.32 5.37
C PRO A 47 -0.69 -10.99 5.80
N GLU A 48 -1.50 -9.98 6.14
CA GLU A 48 -1.00 -8.65 6.54
C GLU A 48 0.06 -8.70 7.66
N ILE A 49 -0.07 -9.64 8.62
CA ILE A 49 0.90 -9.79 9.72
C ILE A 49 2.29 -10.26 9.24
N SER A 50 2.35 -10.95 8.11
CA SER A 50 3.58 -11.46 7.51
C SER A 50 4.13 -10.55 6.40
N ALA A 51 3.36 -9.53 5.99
CA ALA A 51 3.76 -8.56 4.99
C ALA A 51 4.68 -7.46 5.58
N PRO A 52 5.39 -6.69 4.75
CA PRO A 52 6.14 -5.53 5.21
C PRO A 52 5.19 -4.51 5.84
N ASN A 53 5.49 -4.06 7.07
CA ASN A 53 4.64 -3.07 7.75
C ASN A 53 5.02 -1.65 7.30
N ILE A 54 4.30 -1.12 6.30
CA ILE A 54 4.51 0.24 5.77
C ILE A 54 3.78 1.35 6.56
N LYS A 55 2.99 0.99 7.57
CA LYS A 55 2.12 1.95 8.28
C LYS A 55 2.95 2.85 9.20
N ASN A 56 2.51 4.11 9.33
CA ASN A 56 3.09 5.13 10.23
C ASN A 56 4.59 5.39 10.00
N ARG A 57 5.09 5.18 8.78
CA ARG A 57 6.50 5.40 8.43
C ARG A 57 6.70 5.70 6.96
N SER A 58 7.90 6.15 6.63
CA SER A 58 8.36 6.29 5.24
C SER A 58 8.75 4.92 4.67
N PHE A 59 8.60 4.74 3.37
CA PHE A 59 8.95 3.48 2.70
C PHE A 59 9.26 3.69 1.23
N SER A 60 9.92 2.72 0.62
CA SER A 60 10.16 2.66 -0.83
C SER A 60 9.79 1.29 -1.36
N ILE A 61 9.15 1.26 -2.54
CA ILE A 61 8.81 0.06 -3.28
C ILE A 61 9.50 0.15 -4.63
N THR A 62 10.36 -0.81 -4.95
CA THR A 62 11.09 -0.89 -6.23
C THR A 62 10.73 -2.17 -6.95
N ALA A 63 10.30 -2.08 -8.21
CA ALA A 63 10.03 -3.21 -9.08
C ALA A 63 11.00 -3.19 -10.27
N ASP A 64 11.70 -4.30 -10.48
CA ASP A 64 12.50 -4.54 -11.67
C ASP A 64 11.68 -5.37 -12.66
N VAL A 65 11.43 -4.81 -13.84
CA VAL A 65 10.50 -5.37 -14.84
C VAL A 65 11.13 -5.41 -16.23
N ASP A 66 10.62 -6.31 -17.08
CA ASP A 66 10.81 -6.26 -18.52
C ASP A 66 9.46 -6.02 -19.21
N ILE A 67 9.37 -4.89 -19.92
CA ILE A 67 8.14 -4.44 -20.59
C ILE A 67 8.11 -4.96 -22.03
N PRO A 68 7.07 -5.71 -22.44
CA PRO A 68 6.90 -6.15 -23.82
C PRO A 68 6.82 -4.99 -24.82
N LYS A 69 7.05 -5.27 -26.11
CA LYS A 69 7.01 -4.24 -27.18
C LYS A 69 5.68 -3.51 -27.30
N ASN A 70 4.58 -4.16 -26.92
CA ASN A 70 3.23 -3.61 -26.92
C ASN A 70 2.83 -2.96 -25.58
N GLY A 71 3.77 -2.78 -24.66
CA GLY A 71 3.51 -2.26 -23.32
C GLY A 71 3.11 -3.34 -22.32
N ALA A 72 2.78 -2.91 -21.10
CA ALA A 72 2.34 -3.79 -20.02
C ALA A 72 1.19 -3.17 -19.20
N GLU A 73 0.40 -4.06 -18.61
CA GLU A 73 -0.70 -3.80 -17.70
C GLU A 73 -0.50 -4.65 -16.44
N GLY A 74 -1.08 -4.23 -15.34
CA GLY A 74 -1.27 -5.09 -14.17
C GLY A 74 -0.51 -4.68 -12.93
N VAL A 75 -0.81 -5.36 -11.83
CA VAL A 75 -0.28 -5.07 -10.50
C VAL A 75 1.16 -5.55 -10.34
N LEU A 76 2.03 -4.67 -9.85
CA LEU A 76 3.38 -5.01 -9.42
C LEU A 76 3.34 -5.53 -7.98
N VAL A 77 2.68 -4.79 -7.10
CA VAL A 77 2.41 -5.18 -5.71
C VAL A 77 1.15 -4.47 -5.20
N THR A 78 0.39 -5.14 -4.35
CA THR A 78 -0.80 -4.57 -3.72
C THR A 78 -0.94 -5.10 -2.30
N GLN A 79 -1.59 -4.32 -1.44
CA GLN A 79 -2.07 -4.79 -0.15
C GLN A 79 -3.39 -4.13 0.18
N GLY A 80 -4.37 -4.93 0.59
CA GLY A 80 -5.71 -4.45 0.89
C GLY A 80 -6.67 -4.68 -0.26
N GLY A 81 -7.72 -3.88 -0.31
CA GLY A 81 -8.73 -3.95 -1.36
C GLY A 81 -9.68 -2.76 -1.39
N ARG A 82 -10.93 -3.04 -1.76
CA ARG A 82 -12.00 -2.04 -1.93
C ARG A 82 -12.27 -1.23 -0.67
N PHE A 83 -12.07 -1.81 0.51
CA PHE A 83 -12.40 -1.17 1.79
C PHE A 83 -11.27 -0.33 2.35
N ALA A 84 -10.02 -0.74 2.19
CA ALA A 84 -8.83 0.06 2.47
C ALA A 84 -7.62 -0.61 1.82
N GLY A 85 -6.54 0.14 1.58
CA GLY A 85 -5.32 -0.46 1.05
C GLY A 85 -4.58 0.43 0.09
N TRP A 86 -3.69 -0.18 -0.68
CA TRP A 86 -2.90 0.49 -1.70
C TRP A 86 -2.50 -0.50 -2.78
N SER A 87 -2.25 0.02 -3.98
CA SER A 87 -1.81 -0.79 -5.11
C SER A 87 -0.82 -0.01 -5.96
N PHE A 88 0.27 -0.67 -6.34
CA PHE A 88 1.26 -0.17 -7.28
C PHE A 88 1.23 -1.02 -8.54
N TYR A 89 0.88 -0.40 -9.67
CA TYR A 89 0.55 -1.11 -10.89
C TYR A 89 0.90 -0.31 -12.14
N LEU A 90 0.84 -0.99 -13.29
CA LEU A 90 0.89 -0.36 -14.61
C LEU A 90 -0.51 -0.34 -15.21
N LYS A 91 -0.92 0.85 -15.67
CA LYS A 91 -2.14 1.07 -16.44
C LYS A 91 -1.81 1.86 -17.69
N ASP A 92 -2.16 1.34 -18.86
CA ASP A 92 -1.72 1.87 -20.15
C ASP A 92 -0.19 2.02 -20.20
N SER A 93 0.54 1.07 -19.60
CA SER A 93 2.00 1.12 -19.35
C SER A 93 2.49 2.28 -18.49
N LYS A 94 1.61 3.01 -17.79
CA LYS A 94 1.97 4.13 -16.92
C LYS A 94 2.02 3.68 -15.46
N PRO A 95 3.16 3.89 -14.76
CA PRO A 95 3.27 3.60 -13.33
C PRO A 95 2.22 4.39 -12.57
N THR A 96 1.45 3.67 -11.76
CA THR A 96 0.33 4.21 -11.01
C THR A 96 0.38 3.67 -9.60
N PHE A 97 0.42 4.55 -8.61
CA PHE A 97 0.22 4.22 -7.21
C PHE A 97 -1.13 4.77 -6.77
N VAL A 98 -1.95 3.93 -6.15
CA VAL A 98 -3.20 4.35 -5.54
C VAL A 98 -3.18 4.04 -4.05
N TYR A 99 -3.68 4.96 -3.25
CA TYR A 99 -3.94 4.78 -1.83
C TYR A 99 -5.44 4.93 -1.56
N ASN A 100 -6.06 3.88 -1.02
CA ASN A 100 -7.46 3.85 -0.63
C ASN A 100 -7.58 4.01 0.88
N PHE A 101 -7.86 5.24 1.33
CA PHE A 101 -8.14 5.52 2.73
C PHE A 101 -9.60 5.18 3.04
N LEU A 102 -9.81 3.97 3.58
CA LEU A 102 -11.08 3.50 4.14
C LEU A 102 -12.31 3.64 3.20
N ASN A 103 -12.11 3.59 1.88
CA ASN A 103 -13.12 3.86 0.86
C ASN A 103 -13.77 5.26 0.96
N SER A 104 -13.26 6.15 1.81
CA SER A 104 -13.71 7.55 1.89
C SER A 104 -12.95 8.43 0.91
N THR A 105 -11.67 8.11 0.66
CA THR A 105 -10.81 8.89 -0.24
C THR A 105 -9.82 7.97 -0.94
N ARG A 106 -9.68 8.14 -2.26
CA ARG A 106 -8.66 7.47 -3.06
C ARG A 106 -7.73 8.52 -3.66
N THR A 107 -6.46 8.44 -3.33
CA THR A 107 -5.42 9.28 -3.92
C THR A 107 -4.66 8.47 -4.97
N THR A 108 -4.62 8.96 -6.20
CA THR A 108 -3.90 8.33 -7.32
C THR A 108 -2.74 9.22 -7.74
N ILE A 109 -1.55 8.65 -7.79
CA ILE A 109 -0.33 9.27 -8.30
C ILE A 109 0.07 8.46 -9.53
N GLN A 110 0.08 9.09 -10.70
CA GLN A 110 0.30 8.42 -11.97
C GLN A 110 1.32 9.17 -12.81
N ALA A 111 2.25 8.45 -13.44
CA ALA A 111 3.17 9.01 -14.43
C ALA A 111 2.40 9.52 -15.66
N SER A 112 2.82 10.64 -16.25
CA SER A 112 2.21 11.13 -17.49
C SER A 112 2.57 10.27 -18.71
N GLU A 113 3.78 9.70 -18.71
CA GLU A 113 4.35 8.92 -19.81
C GLU A 113 4.38 7.41 -19.50
N PRO A 114 4.23 6.55 -20.51
CA PRO A 114 4.40 5.12 -20.36
C PRO A 114 5.87 4.72 -20.14
N VAL A 115 6.09 3.59 -19.49
CA VAL A 115 7.41 2.94 -19.43
C VAL A 115 7.74 2.39 -20.81
N ALA A 116 8.96 2.64 -21.28
CA ALA A 116 9.43 2.12 -22.55
C ALA A 116 9.59 0.58 -22.51
N SER A 117 9.45 -0.06 -23.66
CA SER A 117 9.70 -1.50 -23.79
C SER A 117 11.13 -1.87 -23.37
N GLY A 118 11.30 -3.06 -22.80
CA GLY A 118 12.57 -3.57 -22.28
C GLY A 118 12.67 -3.43 -20.77
N LYS A 119 13.89 -3.64 -20.27
CA LYS A 119 14.17 -3.60 -18.83
C LYS A 119 14.02 -2.20 -18.27
N SER A 120 13.28 -2.08 -17.17
CA SER A 120 13.13 -0.83 -16.42
C SER A 120 13.04 -1.11 -14.92
N LYS A 121 13.54 -0.15 -14.14
CA LYS A 121 13.30 -0.05 -12.71
C LYS A 121 12.21 0.98 -12.46
N ILE A 122 11.12 0.55 -11.84
CA ILE A 122 9.99 1.42 -11.48
C ILE A 122 9.93 1.49 -9.96
N ARG A 123 9.91 2.71 -9.40
CA ARG A 123 10.00 2.91 -7.96
C ARG A 123 8.96 3.90 -7.47
N PHE A 124 8.37 3.61 -6.32
CA PHE A 124 7.51 4.51 -5.56
C PHE A 124 8.16 4.78 -4.20
N ASP A 125 8.39 6.04 -3.88
CA ASP A 125 8.80 6.47 -2.55
C ASP A 125 7.65 7.17 -1.84
N PHE A 126 7.46 6.86 -0.57
CA PHE A 126 6.58 7.60 0.32
C PHE A 126 7.39 8.20 1.47
N THR A 127 7.32 9.52 1.60
CA THR A 127 7.88 10.27 2.73
C THR A 127 6.74 10.74 3.62
N SER A 128 6.67 10.21 4.84
CA SER A 128 5.65 10.62 5.82
C SER A 128 5.89 12.05 6.30
N ASP A 129 4.81 12.80 6.55
CA ASP A 129 4.88 14.19 7.05
C ASP A 129 5.27 14.30 8.53
N GLY A 130 5.33 13.17 9.26
CA GLY A 130 5.74 13.18 10.66
C GLY A 130 5.34 11.94 11.43
N SER A 131 5.55 11.97 12.74
CA SER A 131 5.36 10.83 13.64
C SER A 131 3.92 10.62 14.12
N ALA A 132 2.95 11.39 13.62
CA ALA A 132 1.56 11.21 14.00
C ALA A 132 1.03 9.88 13.43
N ILE A 133 0.27 9.15 14.25
CA ILE A 133 -0.41 7.93 13.83
C ILE A 133 -1.37 8.27 12.68
N GLY A 134 -1.25 7.56 11.56
CA GLY A 134 -2.03 7.80 10.35
C GLY A 134 -1.66 9.08 9.59
N ALA A 135 -0.46 9.65 9.85
CA ALA A 135 0.04 10.81 9.11
C ALA A 135 0.02 10.57 7.60
N GLY A 136 -0.30 11.64 6.87
CA GLY A 136 -0.13 11.69 5.43
C GLY A 136 1.33 11.68 5.01
N GLY A 137 1.56 11.96 3.74
CA GLY A 137 2.88 12.10 3.20
C GLY A 137 2.91 12.34 1.70
N THR A 138 4.12 12.57 1.20
CA THR A 138 4.36 12.80 -0.23
C THR A 138 4.82 11.52 -0.90
N GLY A 139 4.09 11.11 -1.93
CA GLY A 139 4.44 9.99 -2.81
C GLY A 139 5.13 10.47 -4.08
N LYS A 140 6.22 9.81 -4.49
CA LYS A 140 6.98 10.11 -5.71
C LYS A 140 7.18 8.86 -6.54
N LEU A 141 6.90 8.94 -7.83
CA LEU A 141 7.14 7.85 -8.78
C LEU A 141 8.41 8.12 -9.59
N PHE A 142 9.17 7.06 -9.84
CA PHE A 142 10.40 7.09 -10.63
C PHE A 142 10.41 5.97 -11.67
N ILE A 143 10.99 6.28 -12.84
CA ILE A 143 11.38 5.30 -13.86
C ILE A 143 12.88 5.49 -14.09
N ASN A 144 13.68 4.43 -13.87
CA ASN A 144 15.15 4.47 -14.02
C ASN A 144 15.77 5.70 -13.34
N ASP A 145 15.40 5.90 -12.07
CA ASP A 145 15.86 7.00 -11.19
C ASP A 145 15.44 8.42 -11.59
N LYS A 146 14.71 8.58 -12.70
CA LYS A 146 14.06 9.85 -13.07
C LYS A 146 12.68 9.94 -12.41
N GLN A 147 12.43 11.01 -11.65
CA GLN A 147 11.10 11.29 -11.12
C GLN A 147 10.13 11.60 -12.27
N VAL A 148 8.97 10.94 -12.28
CA VAL A 148 7.95 11.06 -13.35
C VAL A 148 6.58 11.49 -12.84
N ALA A 149 6.32 11.39 -11.54
CA ALA A 149 5.12 11.94 -10.91
C ALA A 149 5.35 12.17 -9.41
N GLU A 150 4.51 13.02 -8.83
CA GLU A 150 4.48 13.33 -7.41
C GLU A 150 3.04 13.66 -7.01
N GLY A 151 2.66 13.31 -5.78
CA GLY A 151 1.37 13.67 -5.22
C GLY A 151 1.35 13.49 -3.71
N HIS A 152 0.36 14.11 -3.07
CA HIS A 152 0.23 14.10 -1.62
C HIS A 152 -0.93 13.19 -1.19
N ILE A 153 -0.69 12.36 -0.17
CA ILE A 153 -1.68 11.51 0.47
C ILE A 153 -2.00 12.15 1.83
N ASP A 154 -3.20 12.71 1.99
CA ASP A 154 -3.54 13.50 3.18
C ASP A 154 -3.54 12.68 4.48
N LYS A 155 -3.95 11.40 4.39
CA LYS A 155 -4.12 10.51 5.55
C LYS A 155 -3.83 9.06 5.19
N THR A 156 -3.23 8.34 6.13
CA THR A 156 -2.96 6.90 5.98
C THR A 156 -3.70 6.09 7.03
N VAL A 157 -3.98 4.82 6.70
CA VAL A 157 -4.58 3.87 7.63
C VAL A 157 -3.56 3.54 8.72
N ALA A 158 -3.94 3.84 9.96
CA ALA A 158 -3.06 3.75 11.12
C ALA A 158 -2.74 2.30 11.56
N ALA A 159 -3.69 1.37 11.41
CA ALA A 159 -3.60 0.06 12.07
C ALA A 159 -3.75 -1.12 11.10
N ARG A 160 -4.94 -1.36 10.55
CA ARG A 160 -5.21 -2.54 9.74
C ARG A 160 -5.99 -2.16 8.49
N PHE A 161 -5.59 -2.69 7.33
CA PHE A 161 -6.33 -2.47 6.09
C PHE A 161 -7.63 -3.28 6.08
N GLY A 162 -7.59 -4.52 6.57
CA GLY A 162 -8.74 -5.43 6.61
C GLY A 162 -8.39 -6.79 7.19
N ILE A 163 -9.41 -7.62 7.44
CA ILE A 163 -9.22 -8.98 7.98
C ILE A 163 -8.99 -10.00 6.86
N ASP A 164 -9.62 -9.75 5.71
CA ASP A 164 -9.64 -10.52 4.48
C ASP A 164 -8.58 -10.05 3.45
N ASP A 165 -7.75 -9.09 3.84
CA ASP A 165 -6.79 -8.45 2.95
C ASP A 165 -5.48 -9.24 2.80
N THR A 166 -5.03 -9.34 1.55
CA THR A 166 -3.78 -10.03 1.18
C THR A 166 -2.75 -9.02 0.68
N PHE A 167 -1.48 -9.34 0.91
CA PHE A 167 -0.34 -8.72 0.22
C PHE A 167 0.02 -9.62 -0.96
N ASP A 168 -0.10 -9.07 -2.18
CA ASP A 168 0.09 -9.81 -3.42
C ASP A 168 1.14 -9.14 -4.31
N ILE A 169 1.96 -9.96 -4.97
CA ILE A 169 3.01 -9.57 -5.92
C ILE A 169 2.63 -10.07 -7.32
N GLY A 170 2.66 -9.18 -8.31
CA GLY A 170 2.44 -9.51 -9.73
C GLY A 170 0.98 -9.68 -10.18
N ARG A 171 0.02 -9.56 -9.26
CA ARG A 171 -1.44 -9.56 -9.51
C ARG A 171 -2.17 -9.10 -8.25
N ASP A 172 -3.46 -8.81 -8.37
CA ASP A 172 -4.36 -8.61 -7.23
C ASP A 172 -5.35 -9.78 -7.20
N THR A 173 -5.45 -10.52 -6.10
CA THR A 173 -6.39 -11.65 -5.99
C THR A 173 -7.60 -11.35 -5.11
N GLY A 174 -7.66 -10.17 -4.50
CA GLY A 174 -8.71 -9.74 -3.60
C GLY A 174 -9.80 -8.95 -4.32
N THR A 175 -10.15 -7.81 -3.74
CA THR A 175 -11.05 -6.83 -4.37
C THR A 175 -10.23 -5.64 -4.86
N PRO A 176 -10.59 -5.02 -6.01
CA PRO A 176 -9.76 -3.97 -6.58
C PRO A 176 -9.63 -2.78 -5.62
N VAL A 177 -8.41 -2.32 -5.39
CA VAL A 177 -8.12 -1.12 -4.57
C VAL A 177 -8.61 0.15 -5.29
N ALA A 178 -8.57 0.14 -6.63
CA ALA A 178 -9.01 1.23 -7.49
C ALA A 178 -10.02 0.75 -8.54
N ASP A 179 -10.97 1.63 -8.89
CA ASP A 179 -11.98 1.36 -9.92
C ASP A 179 -11.41 1.35 -11.36
N THR A 180 -10.11 1.61 -11.52
CA THR A 180 -9.43 1.71 -12.81
C THR A 180 -8.96 0.36 -13.39
N TYR A 181 -9.08 -0.72 -12.61
CA TYR A 181 -8.79 -2.07 -13.06
C TYR A 181 -9.74 -3.11 -12.48
N GLN A 182 -9.75 -4.31 -13.07
CA GLN A 182 -10.50 -5.46 -12.59
C GLN A 182 -9.54 -6.57 -12.18
N VAL A 183 -9.80 -7.18 -11.02
CA VAL A 183 -9.06 -8.35 -10.54
C VAL A 183 -9.25 -9.54 -11.52
N PRO A 184 -8.20 -10.34 -11.80
CA PRO A 184 -6.95 -10.38 -11.05
C PRO A 184 -5.86 -9.38 -11.48
N PHE A 185 -6.13 -8.51 -12.47
CA PHE A 185 -5.21 -7.53 -13.05
C PHE A 185 -3.73 -7.97 -13.08
N LYS A 186 -3.50 -9.17 -13.62
CA LYS A 186 -2.19 -9.82 -13.64
C LYS A 186 -1.20 -9.00 -14.45
N PHE A 187 0.01 -8.84 -13.93
CA PHE A 187 1.09 -8.18 -14.67
C PHE A 187 1.39 -8.93 -15.98
N SER A 188 1.37 -8.20 -17.10
CA SER A 188 1.55 -8.76 -18.44
C SER A 188 2.98 -8.69 -18.97
N GLY A 189 3.89 -8.05 -18.24
CA GLY A 189 5.34 -8.13 -18.49
C GLY A 189 6.03 -9.20 -17.64
N GLU A 190 7.36 -9.18 -17.63
CA GLU A 190 8.16 -10.01 -16.73
C GLU A 190 8.48 -9.22 -15.46
N LEU A 191 8.10 -9.73 -14.29
CA LEU A 191 8.44 -9.14 -12.99
C LEU A 191 9.60 -9.93 -12.39
N GLN A 192 10.80 -9.34 -12.39
CA GLN A 192 12.01 -10.00 -11.89
C GLN A 192 12.08 -9.98 -10.37
N GLN A 193 11.75 -8.82 -9.77
CA GLN A 193 11.60 -8.69 -8.34
C GLN A 193 10.76 -7.47 -7.96
N VAL A 194 10.21 -7.54 -6.75
CA VAL A 194 9.72 -6.38 -6.00
C VAL A 194 10.47 -6.31 -4.68
N LYS A 195 11.06 -5.15 -4.38
CA LYS A 195 11.72 -4.85 -3.12
C LYS A 195 10.92 -3.79 -2.37
N VAL A 196 10.67 -4.03 -1.09
CA VAL A 196 10.07 -3.07 -0.15
C VAL A 196 11.08 -2.74 0.92
N ASP A 197 11.47 -1.47 1.00
CA ASP A 197 12.37 -0.94 2.02
C ASP A 197 11.58 -0.04 2.98
N LEU A 198 11.68 -0.33 4.28
CA LEU A 198 11.06 0.43 5.35
C LEU A 198 12.08 1.42 5.92
N LEU A 199 11.72 2.71 5.94
CA LEU A 199 12.60 3.83 6.29
C LEU A 199 12.31 4.38 7.69
#